data_AF-A0A4S2MTS3-F1
#
_entry.id   AF-A0A4S2MTS3-F1
#
_cell.length_a   1.000
_cell.length_b   1.000
_cell.length_c   1.000
_cell.angle_alpha   90.00
_cell.angle_beta   90.00
_cell.angle_gamma   90.00
#
_symmetry.space_group_name_H-M   'P 1'
#
loop_
_entity.id
_entity.type
_entity.pdbx_description
1 polymer ?
#
loop_
_entity_poly.entity_id
_entity_poly.type
_entity_poly.pdbx_seq_one_letter_code
_entity_poly.pdbx_strand_id
1 'polypeptide(L)'
;MQREHELHYRISPNRGIQMVNTLVDITKGFTVEQLEMCMAAAMEVVWGTRAEWDRDRVAEKVVEEVEAAAEDVRELQGGGGGEEDGSSYSARESV
;
A
#
# COMPACT_ATOMS: atom_id res chain seq x y z
N MET A 1 -5.77 28.54 -32.26
CA MET A 1 -6.33 28.48 -30.88
C MET A 1 -7.29 27.31 -30.81
N GLN A 2 -6.84 26.17 -30.32
CA GLN A 2 -7.67 25.12 -29.72
C GLN A 2 -6.71 24.35 -28.83
N ARG A 3 -6.71 24.72 -27.54
CA ARG A 3 -5.84 24.13 -26.52
C ARG A 3 -6.27 22.69 -26.31
N GLU A 4 -5.29 21.81 -26.38
CA GLU A 4 -5.34 20.39 -26.09
C GLU A 4 -6.13 20.14 -24.81
N HIS A 5 -7.30 19.51 -24.95
CA HIS A 5 -8.08 18.99 -23.83
C HIS A 5 -7.59 17.56 -23.53
N GLU A 6 -6.27 17.38 -23.41
CA GLU A 6 -5.66 16.07 -23.19
C GLU A 6 -5.72 15.69 -21.71
N LEU A 7 -6.80 14.99 -21.36
CA LEU A 7 -6.87 13.96 -20.33
C LEU A 7 -6.19 14.28 -18.98
N HIS A 8 -6.85 15.13 -18.19
CA HIS A 8 -6.58 15.43 -16.77
C HIS A 8 -6.82 14.26 -15.79
N TYR A 9 -6.58 13.01 -16.22
CA TYR A 9 -6.74 11.80 -15.39
C TYR A 9 -5.48 10.93 -15.36
N ARG A 10 -4.30 11.53 -15.51
CA ARG A 10 -3.03 10.80 -15.36
C ARG A 10 -2.46 11.12 -13.99
N ILE A 11 -2.25 10.07 -13.20
CA ILE A 11 -1.23 10.10 -12.15
C ILE A 11 0.10 10.46 -12.80
N SER A 12 0.91 11.30 -12.15
CA SER A 12 2.23 11.65 -12.65
C SER A 12 3.05 10.38 -12.91
N PRO A 13 3.81 10.30 -14.01
CA PRO A 13 4.48 9.06 -14.44
C PRO A 13 5.29 8.37 -13.33
N ASN A 14 5.93 9.14 -12.46
CA ASN A 14 6.74 8.61 -11.36
C ASN A 14 5.96 8.41 -10.06
N ARG A 15 4.82 9.09 -9.88
CA ARG A 15 4.06 9.06 -8.62
C ARG A 15 3.44 7.68 -8.38
N GLY A 16 2.90 7.04 -9.41
CA GLY A 16 2.33 5.70 -9.27
C GLY A 16 3.36 4.66 -8.85
N ILE A 17 4.56 4.72 -9.42
CA ILE A 17 5.67 3.81 -9.07
C ILE A 17 6.14 4.08 -7.63
N GLN A 18 6.29 5.35 -7.25
CA GLN A 18 6.66 5.74 -5.89
C GLN A 18 5.65 5.21 -4.87
N MET A 19 4.36 5.42 -5.12
CA MET A 19 3.28 4.91 -4.28
C MET A 19 3.38 3.39 -4.10
N VAL A 20 3.51 2.63 -5.19
CA VAL A 20 3.62 1.17 -5.11
C VAL A 20 4.82 0.73 -4.29
N ASN A 21 6.00 1.34 -4.52
CA ASN A 21 7.21 0.99 -3.76
C ASN A 21 7.04 1.28 -2.27
N THR A 22 6.47 2.44 -1.91
CA THR A 22 6.19 2.80 -0.52
C THR A 22 5.23 1.80 0.13
N LEU A 23 4.13 1.45 -0.54
CA LEU A 23 3.16 0.48 -0.02
C LEU A 23 3.78 -0.91 0.18
N VAL A 24 4.64 -1.35 -0.75
CA VAL A 24 5.41 -2.59 -0.60
C VAL A 24 6.32 -2.51 0.61
N ASP A 25 7.05 -1.42 0.79
CA ASP A 25 7.97 -1.26 1.93
C ASP A 25 7.24 -1.28 3.28
N ILE A 26 6.09 -0.61 3.38
CA ILE A 26 5.24 -0.57 4.58
C ILE A 26 4.73 -1.97 4.96
N THR A 27 4.31 -2.75 3.96
CA THR A 27 3.57 -4.01 4.17
C THR A 27 4.47 -5.25 4.15
N LYS A 28 5.79 -5.08 4.08
CA LYS A 28 6.75 -6.20 4.18
C LYS A 28 6.54 -6.98 5.49
N GLY A 29 6.36 -8.29 5.35
CA GLY A 29 6.20 -9.20 6.49
C GLY A 29 4.77 -9.27 7.05
N PHE A 30 3.80 -8.59 6.43
CA PHE A 30 2.40 -8.70 6.84
C PHE A 30 1.79 -10.05 6.42
N THR A 31 0.88 -10.57 7.25
CA THR A 31 0.04 -11.72 6.89
C THR A 31 -1.04 -11.31 5.87
N VAL A 32 -1.76 -12.29 5.33
CA VAL A 32 -2.85 -12.02 4.39
C VAL A 32 -3.94 -11.16 5.03
N GLU A 33 -4.38 -11.46 6.27
CA GLU A 33 -5.42 -10.66 6.92
C GLU A 33 -4.98 -9.21 7.15
N GLN A 34 -3.71 -9.01 7.45
CA GLN A 34 -3.12 -7.67 7.67
C GLN A 34 -3.04 -6.87 6.37
N LEU A 35 -2.70 -7.54 5.27
CA LEU A 35 -2.75 -6.94 3.93
C LEU A 35 -4.18 -6.58 3.55
N GLU A 36 -5.18 -7.40 3.92
CA GLU A 36 -6.59 -7.10 3.68
C GLU A 36 -7.05 -5.85 4.45
N MET A 37 -6.58 -5.66 5.69
CA MET A 37 -6.84 -4.42 6.45
C MET A 37 -6.27 -3.19 5.73
N CYS A 38 -5.01 -3.26 5.29
CA CYS A 38 -4.37 -2.16 4.55
C CYS A 38 -5.09 -1.89 3.22
N MET A 39 -5.51 -2.94 2.52
CA MET A 39 -6.26 -2.82 1.27
C MET A 39 -7.64 -2.18 1.49
N ALA A 40 -8.33 -2.51 2.58
CA ALA A 40 -9.59 -1.88 2.94
C ALA A 40 -9.42 -0.36 3.14
N ALA A 41 -8.38 0.05 3.88
CA ALA A 41 -8.04 1.45 4.07
C ALA A 41 -7.77 2.18 2.73
N ALA A 42 -6.98 1.58 1.84
CA ALA A 42 -6.73 2.13 0.50
C ALA A 42 -8.04 2.29 -0.31
N MET A 43 -8.93 1.30 -0.24
CA MET A 43 -10.19 1.33 -0.98
C MET A 43 -11.17 2.39 -0.45
N GLU A 44 -11.19 2.65 0.86
CA GLU A 44 -11.96 3.75 1.45
C GLU A 44 -11.52 5.10 0.89
N VAL A 45 -10.20 5.33 0.75
CA VAL A 45 -9.68 6.56 0.14
C VAL A 45 -10.09 6.65 -1.32
N VAL A 46 -9.94 5.59 -2.11
CA VAL A 46 -10.32 5.58 -3.54
C VAL A 46 -11.80 5.87 -3.70
N TRP A 47 -12.65 5.25 -2.88
CA TRP A 47 -14.08 5.46 -2.92
C TRP A 47 -14.48 6.88 -2.47
N GLY A 48 -13.89 7.37 -1.37
CA GLY A 48 -14.15 8.70 -0.82
C GLY A 48 -13.66 9.83 -1.74
N THR A 49 -12.60 9.59 -2.50
CA THR A 49 -12.02 10.56 -3.44
C THR A 49 -12.42 10.32 -4.90
N ARG A 50 -13.46 9.51 -5.16
CA ARG A 50 -13.90 9.18 -6.54
C ARG A 50 -14.18 10.40 -7.44
N ALA A 51 -14.58 11.53 -6.86
CA ALA A 51 -14.84 12.79 -7.55
C ALA A 51 -13.61 13.73 -7.63
N GLU A 52 -12.51 13.41 -6.96
CA GLU A 52 -11.25 14.15 -7.05
C GLU A 52 -10.64 13.97 -8.44
N TRP A 53 -10.23 15.06 -9.06
CA TRP A 53 -9.64 15.03 -10.40
C TRP A 53 -8.11 14.91 -10.31
N ASP A 54 -7.49 15.45 -9.27
CA ASP A 54 -6.05 15.34 -9.04
C ASP A 54 -5.66 13.96 -8.51
N ARG A 55 -5.11 13.12 -9.39
CA ARG A 55 -4.73 11.73 -9.07
C ARG A 55 -3.45 11.62 -8.26
N ASP A 56 -2.59 12.63 -8.27
CA ASP A 56 -1.42 12.64 -7.40
C ASP A 56 -1.85 12.86 -5.95
N ARG A 57 -2.81 13.75 -5.73
CA ARG A 57 -3.42 13.96 -4.41
C ARG A 57 -4.13 12.71 -3.89
N VAL A 58 -4.81 11.95 -4.77
CA VAL A 58 -5.41 10.67 -4.39
C VAL A 58 -4.33 9.67 -3.99
N ALA A 59 -3.23 9.58 -4.75
CA ALA A 59 -2.13 8.69 -4.44
C ALA A 59 -1.46 9.02 -3.09
N GLU A 60 -1.26 10.30 -2.78
CA GLU A 60 -0.75 10.74 -1.47
C GLU A 60 -1.66 10.26 -0.33
N LYS A 61 -2.97 10.50 -0.43
CA LYS A 61 -3.92 10.06 0.59
C LYS A 61 -3.97 8.54 0.77
N VAL A 62 -3.80 7.78 -0.31
CA VAL A 62 -3.75 6.31 -0.23
C VAL A 62 -2.53 5.87 0.59
N VAL A 63 -1.37 6.50 0.38
CA VAL A 63 -0.17 6.19 1.17
C VAL A 63 -0.40 6.55 2.64
N GLU A 64 -0.88 7.77 2.92
CA GLU A 64 -1.14 8.24 4.29
C GLU A 64 -2.07 7.29 5.06
N GLU A 65 -3.18 6.87 4.44
CA GLU A 65 -4.16 6.02 5.12
C GLU A 65 -3.66 4.58 5.29
N VAL A 66 -2.88 4.06 4.34
CA VAL A 66 -2.27 2.73 4.47
C VAL A 66 -1.14 2.74 5.51
N GLU A 67 -0.37 3.82 5.63
CA GLU A 67 0.62 4.00 6.69
C GLU A 67 -0.03 3.95 8.06
N ALA A 68 -1.13 4.68 8.25
CA ALA A 68 -1.90 4.66 9.49
C ALA A 68 -2.46 3.25 9.80
N ALA A 69 -3.08 2.59 8.82
CA ALA A 69 -3.59 1.23 9.01
C ALA A 69 -2.46 0.23 9.33
N ALA A 70 -1.28 0.42 8.75
CA ALA A 70 -0.12 -0.42 9.03
C ALA A 70 0.46 -0.17 10.44
N GLU A 71 0.39 1.05 10.96
CA GLU A 71 0.71 1.34 12.36
C GLU A 71 -0.25 0.62 13.30
N ASP A 72 -1.56 0.71 13.06
CA ASP A 72 -2.57 -0.02 13.85
C ASP A 72 -2.32 -1.53 13.87
N VAL A 73 -1.99 -2.11 12.71
CA VAL A 73 -1.62 -3.54 12.60
C VAL A 73 -0.40 -3.87 13.46
N ARG A 74 0.64 -3.04 13.44
CA ARG A 74 1.87 -3.26 14.21
C ARG A 74 1.63 -3.10 15.70
N GLU A 75 0.78 -2.15 16.12
CA GLU A 75 0.39 -1.99 17.52
C GLU A 75 -0.36 -3.22 18.05
N LEU A 76 -1.26 -3.79 17.24
CA LEU A 76 -1.97 -5.03 17.59
C LEU A 76 -1.01 -6.23 17.70
N GLN A 77 0.05 -6.28 16.90
CA GLN A 77 1.11 -7.30 17.00
C GLN A 77 2.00 -7.11 18.24
N GLY A 78 2.26 -5.87 18.64
CA GLY A 78 3.09 -5.52 19.81
C GLY A 78 2.50 -5.97 21.17
N GLY A 79 1.24 -6.37 21.20
CA GLY A 79 0.58 -6.98 22.38
C GLY A 79 0.83 -8.48 22.56
N GLY A 80 1.51 -9.14 21.61
CA GLY A 80 1.73 -10.59 21.60
C GLY A 80 3.20 -10.97 21.42
N GLY A 81 4.07 -10.49 22.30
CA GLY A 81 5.48 -10.88 22.32
C GLY A 81 5.66 -12.34 22.76
N GLY A 82 5.68 -13.26 21.80
CA GLY A 82 6.04 -14.66 21.96
C GLY A 82 6.64 -15.24 20.68
N GLU A 83 7.98 -15.28 20.66
CA GLU A 83 8.88 -16.13 19.87
C GLU A 83 9.00 -15.93 18.35
N GLU A 84 10.15 -15.36 17.97
CA GLU A 84 10.91 -15.75 16.79
C GLU A 84 11.13 -17.27 16.78
N ASP A 85 10.73 -17.97 15.72
CA ASP A 85 11.47 -19.15 15.29
C ASP A 85 11.48 -19.24 13.76
N GLY A 86 12.69 -19.33 13.22
CA GLY A 86 12.94 -19.48 11.81
C GLY A 86 12.75 -20.93 11.38
N SER A 87 12.16 -21.14 10.20
CA SER A 87 12.26 -22.44 9.54
C SER A 87 12.35 -22.30 8.02
N SER A 88 13.62 -22.28 7.58
CA SER A 88 14.16 -23.10 6.48
C SER A 88 13.31 -23.28 5.21
N TYR A 89 13.57 -22.46 4.19
CA TYR A 89 13.43 -22.88 2.79
C TYR A 89 14.80 -22.90 2.10
N SER A 90 15.54 -24.00 2.21
CA SER A 90 16.57 -24.38 1.22
C SER A 90 17.10 -25.80 1.49
N ALA A 91 16.38 -26.82 1.02
CA ALA A 91 17.00 -28.08 0.60
C ALA A 91 16.01 -28.93 -0.21
N ARG A 92 16.04 -28.79 -1.54
CA ARG A 92 15.72 -29.85 -2.50
C ARG A 92 16.55 -29.57 -3.76
N GLU A 93 17.29 -30.47 -4.39
CA GLU A 93 17.85 -31.79 -4.12
C GLU A 93 19.05 -31.86 -5.08
N SER A 94 20.18 -32.44 -4.67
CA SER A 94 21.34 -32.67 -5.53
C SER A 94 21.06 -33.78 -6.54
N VAL A 95 21.58 -33.61 -7.77
CA VAL A 95 21.71 -34.65 -8.81
C VAL A 95 22.72 -35.71 -8.39
#